data_AF-A0A1I6D426-F1
#
_entry.id   AF-A0A1I6D426-F1
#
_cell.length_a   1.000
_cell.length_b   1.000
_cell.length_c   1.000
_cell.angle_alpha   90.00
_cell.angle_beta   90.00
_cell.angle_gamma   90.00
#
_symmetry.space_group_name_H-M   'P 1'
#
loop_
_entity.id
_entity.type
_entity.pdbx_description
1 polymer ?
#
loop_
_entity_poly.entity_id
_entity_poly.type
_entity_poly.pdbx_seq_one_letter_code
_entity_poly.pdbx_strand_id
1 'polypeptide(L)' 'MGLALKENFGDKVDVKFVDVSTDELKDYPKIVSILPRVRLPLTVINEEPRFHGGISAEVISNALQEMKQSE' A
#
# COMPACT_ATOMS: atom_id res chain seq x y z
N MET A 1 7.38 -4.61 7.92
CA MET A 1 6.63 -4.53 6.64
C MET A 1 7.48 -3.91 5.54
N GLY A 2 7.93 -2.64 5.66
CA GLY A 2 8.81 -2.01 4.66
C GLY A 2 10.13 -2.75 4.41
N LEU A 3 10.81 -3.21 5.48
CA LEU A 3 12.04 -4.01 5.35
C LEU A 3 11.82 -5.32 4.59
N ALA A 4 10.80 -6.10 4.96
CA ALA A 4 10.49 -7.37 4.31
C ALA A 4 10.16 -7.22 2.82
N LEU A 5 9.48 -6.14 2.42
CA LEU A 5 9.22 -5.85 1.01
C LEU A 5 10.50 -5.43 0.28
N LYS A 6 11.33 -4.60 0.91
CA LYS A 6 12.63 -4.21 0.35
C LYS A 6 13.58 -5.40 0.18
N GLU A 7 13.56 -6.37 1.09
CA GLU A 7 14.37 -7.60 0.97
C GLU A 7 13.93 -8.47 -0.22
N ASN A 8 12.62 -8.54 -0.50
CA ASN A 8 12.09 -9.38 -1.59
C ASN A 8 12.11 -8.70 -2.96
N PHE A 9 11.91 -7.38 -3.01
CA PHE A 9 11.75 -6.63 -4.26
C PHE A 9 12.88 -5.62 -4.53
N GLY A 10 13.76 -5.35 -3.55
CA GLY A 10 14.85 -4.40 -3.68
C GLY A 10 14.37 -2.98 -3.97
N ASP A 11 15.10 -2.29 -4.83
CA ASP A 11 14.77 -0.92 -5.29
C ASP A 11 13.62 -0.86 -6.30
N LYS A 12 12.94 -1.98 -6.59
CA LYS A 12 11.78 -2.02 -7.49
C LYS A 12 10.49 -1.55 -6.83
N VAL A 13 10.47 -1.42 -5.51
CA VAL A 13 9.31 -0.96 -4.74
C VAL A 13 9.73 0.16 -3.81
N ASP A 14 8.98 1.26 -3.87
CA ASP A 14 9.06 2.32 -2.87
C ASP A 14 7.91 2.14 -1.87
N VAL A 15 8.24 2.17 -0.57
CA VAL A 15 7.26 1.96 0.50
C VAL A 15 7.22 3.19 1.37
N LYS A 16 6.11 3.93 1.29
CA LYS A 16 5.82 5.09 2.13
C LYS A 16 4.70 4.77 3.12
N PHE A 17 4.91 5.12 4.39
CA PHE A 17 3.86 5.15 5.39
C PHE A 17 3.31 6.56 5.49
N VAL A 18 2.00 6.71 5.33
CA VAL A 18 1.32 8.02 5.38
C VAL A 18 0.41 8.03 6.60
N ASP A 19 0.58 9.03 7.47
CA ASP A 19 -0.32 9.23 8.60
C ASP A 19 -1.59 9.95 8.15
N VAL A 20 -2.72 9.27 8.28
CA VAL A 20 -4.02 9.78 7.80
C VAL A 20 -4.59 10.93 8.63
N SER A 21 -3.98 11.21 9.79
CA SER A 21 -4.35 12.31 10.68
C SER A 21 -3.61 13.60 10.33
N THR A 22 -2.70 13.56 9.36
CA THR A 22 -1.84 14.68 8.97
C THR A 22 -2.19 15.22 7.58
N ASP A 23 -1.65 16.39 7.26
CA ASP A 23 -1.79 17.03 5.95
C ASP A 23 -1.18 16.25 4.78
N GLU A 24 -0.37 15.20 5.03
CA GLU A 24 0.19 14.34 3.98
C GLU A 24 -0.88 13.68 3.11
N LEU A 25 -2.10 13.53 3.64
CA LEU A 25 -3.21 12.94 2.90
C LEU A 25 -3.68 13.81 1.72
N LYS A 26 -3.35 15.11 1.72
CA LYS A 26 -3.71 16.06 0.66
C LYS A 26 -3.09 15.71 -0.69
N ASP A 27 -1.93 15.06 -0.70
CA ASP A 27 -1.29 14.54 -1.92
C ASP A 27 -2.07 13.36 -2.54
N TYR A 28 -3.03 12.77 -1.82
CA TYR A 28 -3.76 11.57 -2.26
C TYR A 28 -5.29 11.76 -2.21
N PRO A 29 -5.88 12.63 -3.06
CA PRO A 29 -7.31 12.98 -3.03
C PRO A 29 -8.24 11.77 -3.24
N LYS A 30 -7.81 10.79 -4.05
CA LYS A 30 -8.56 9.55 -4.27
C LYS A 30 -8.64 8.69 -3.01
N ILE A 31 -7.58 8.67 -2.20
CA ILE A 31 -7.51 7.92 -0.94
C ILE A 31 -8.42 8.58 0.12
N VAL A 32 -8.43 9.92 0.19
CA VAL A 32 -9.28 10.67 1.13
C VAL A 32 -10.76 10.27 0.99
N SER A 33 -11.23 10.11 -0.23
CA SER A 33 -12.64 9.78 -0.50
C SER A 33 -13.04 8.37 -0.07
N ILE A 34 -12.09 7.44 0.05
CA ILE A 34 -12.35 6.04 0.41
C ILE A 34 -12.05 5.73 1.88
N LEU A 35 -11.22 6.53 2.55
CA LEU A 35 -10.89 6.37 3.97
C LEU A 35 -12.10 6.16 4.89
N PRO A 36 -13.20 6.94 4.80
CA PRO A 36 -14.35 6.73 5.68
C PRO A 36 -15.10 5.40 5.43
N ARG A 37 -14.79 4.69 4.33
CA ARG A 37 -15.45 3.44 3.93
C ARG A 37 -14.62 2.19 4.23
N VAL A 38 -13.36 2.34 4.65
CA VAL A 38 -12.42 1.23 4.85
C VAL A 38 -11.94 1.15 6.30
N ARG A 39 -11.40 0.00 6.71
CA ARG A 39 -10.72 -0.14 8.00
C ARG A 39 -9.23 0.07 7.86
N LEU A 40 -8.65 0.90 8.71
CA LEU A 40 -7.20 1.10 8.76
C LEU A 40 -6.48 -0.13 9.33
N PRO A 41 -5.20 -0.36 8.96
CA PRO A 41 -4.43 0.36 7.94
C PRO A 41 -4.94 0.07 6.51
N LEU A 42 -4.78 1.04 5.59
CA LEU A 42 -5.10 0.90 4.17
C LEU A 42 -3.79 0.75 3.38
N THR A 43 -3.67 -0.33 2.62
CA THR A 43 -2.55 -0.59 1.71
C THR A 43 -2.93 -0.18 0.30
N VAL A 44 -2.17 0.75 -0.25
CA VAL A 44 -2.31 1.26 -1.62
C VAL A 44 -1.08 0.84 -2.42
N ILE A 45 -1.29 0.32 -3.62
CA ILE A 45 -0.22 -0.10 -4.54
C ILE A 45 -0.50 0.61 -5.87
N ASN A 46 0.48 1.32 -6.42
CA ASN A 46 0.35 2.09 -7.68
C ASN A 46 -0.90 2.99 -7.69
N GLU A 47 -1.10 3.77 -6.62
CA GLU A 47 -2.26 4.67 -6.42
C GLU A 47 -3.62 3.97 -6.29
N GLU A 48 -3.68 2.65 -6.39
CA GLU A 48 -4.90 1.87 -6.27
C GLU A 48 -5.06 1.25 -4.87
N PRO A 49 -6.21 1.41 -4.21
CA PRO A 49 -6.47 0.75 -2.94
C PRO A 49 -6.62 -0.76 -3.16
N ARG A 50 -5.70 -1.55 -2.60
CA ARG A 50 -5.69 -3.01 -2.79
C ARG A 50 -6.21 -3.73 -1.56
N PHE A 51 -5.86 -3.26 -0.38
CA PHE A 51 -6.24 -3.94 0.84
C PHE A 51 -6.50 -3.00 2.00
N HIS A 52 -7.37 -3.41 2.93
CA HIS A 52 -7.66 -2.65 4.15
C HIS A 52 -7.74 -3.58 5.36
N GLY A 53 -7.28 -3.12 6.52
CA GLY A 53 -7.11 -3.90 7.74
C GLY A 53 -5.69 -4.42 7.92
N GLY A 54 -5.41 -5.00 9.10
CA GLY A 54 -4.10 -5.54 9.43
C GLY A 54 -3.73 -6.71 8.51
N ILE A 55 -2.68 -6.54 7.72
CA ILE A 55 -2.29 -7.49 6.67
C ILE A 55 -0.80 -7.81 6.77
N SER A 56 -0.46 -9.06 6.52
CA SER A 56 0.91 -9.57 6.55
C SER A 56 1.72 -9.14 5.32
N ALA A 57 3.03 -9.00 5.49
CA ALA A 57 3.94 -8.69 4.38
C ALA A 57 3.86 -9.72 3.23
N GLU A 58 3.65 -11.00 3.55
CA GLU A 58 3.50 -12.07 2.57
C GLU A 58 2.33 -11.85 1.60
N VAL A 59 1.19 -11.35 2.10
CA VAL A 59 0.01 -11.07 1.26
C VAL A 59 0.32 -9.97 0.25
N ILE A 60 1.05 -8.94 0.68
CA ILE A 60 1.48 -7.87 -0.21
C ILE A 60 2.51 -8.38 -1.22
N SER A 61 3.48 -9.19 -0.79
CA SER A 61 4.47 -9.77 -1.69
C SER A 61 3.80 -10.61 -2.79
N ASN A 62 2.83 -11.45 -2.45
CA ASN A 62 2.09 -12.24 -3.43
C ASN A 62 1.37 -11.32 -4.44
N ALA A 63 0.68 -10.28 -3.97
CA ALA A 63 -0.01 -9.33 -4.84
C ALA A 63 0.93 -8.62 -5.82
N LEU A 64 2.11 -8.22 -5.35
CA LEU A 64 3.14 -7.61 -6.20
C LEU A 64 3.71 -8.60 -7.23
N GLN A 65 3.86 -9.88 -6.85
CA GLN A 65 4.29 -10.93 -7.79
C GLN A 65 3.25 -11.23 -8.87
N GLU A 66 1.96 -11.20 -8.53
CA GLU A 66 0.87 -11.38 -9.51
C GLU A 66 0.85 -10.22 -10.51
N MET A 67 1.05 -8.99 -10.04
CA MET A 67 1.12 -7.81 -10.91
C MET A 67 2.28 -7.90 -11.91
N LYS A 68 3.44 -8.40 -11.46
CA LYS A 68 4.63 -8.54 -12.31
C LYS A 68 4.50 -9.63 -13.39
N GLN A 69 3.58 -10.57 -13.23
CA GLN A 69 3.30 -11.60 -14.24
C GLN A 69 2.26 -11.15 -15.28
N SER A 70 1.64 -9.99 -15.11
CA SER A 70 0.64 -9.44 -16.03
C SER A 70 1.23 -8.42 -17.03
N GLU A 71 2.56 -8.37 -17.16
CA GLU A 71 3.32 -7.57 -18.14
C GLU A 71 3.92 -8.45 -19.24
#